data_AF-A0A3M8EVD7-F1
#
_entry.id   AF-A0A3M8EVD7-F1
#
_cell.length_a   1.000
_cell.length_b   1.000
_cell.length_c   1.000
_cell.angle_alpha   90.00
_cell.angle_beta   90.00
_cell.angle_gamma   90.00
#
_symmetry.space_group_name_H-M   'P 1'
#
loop_
_entity.id
_entity.type
_entity.pdbx_description
1 polymer ?
#
loop_
_entity_poly.entity_id
_entity_poly.type
_entity_poly.pdbx_seq_one_letter_code
_entity_poly.pdbx_strand_id
1 'polypeptide(L)' 'MGRYKEDPRYNVISLRMTDEERAMLEELVRCNGTNISDLMRAALFAHAESLKLTTEV' A
#
# COMPACT_ATOMS: atom_id res chain seq x y z
N MET A 1 17.36 20.40 -2.98
CA MET A 1 17.14 19.07 -3.59
C MET A 1 17.99 18.06 -2.83
N GLY A 2 17.37 17.07 -2.18
CA GLY A 2 18.08 16.07 -1.37
C GLY A 2 18.92 15.14 -2.24
N ARG A 3 20.11 14.74 -1.75
CA ARG A 3 20.98 13.78 -2.44
C ARG A 3 20.26 12.43 -2.56
N TYR A 4 20.25 11.88 -3.76
CA TYR A 4 19.81 10.51 -4.00
C TYR A 4 20.66 9.56 -3.14
N LYS A 5 20.01 8.69 -2.38
CA LYS A 5 20.65 7.68 -1.54
C LYS A 5 20.50 6.34 -2.25
N GLU A 6 21.61 5.68 -2.55
CA GLU A 6 21.61 4.40 -3.28
C GLU A 6 20.89 3.28 -2.52
N ASP A 7 20.96 3.28 -1.19
CA ASP A 7 20.23 2.33 -0.32
C ASP A 7 19.29 3.07 0.66
N PRO A 8 18.09 3.45 0.21
CA PRO A 8 17.11 4.08 1.07
C PRO A 8 16.51 3.04 2.03
N ARG A 9 16.37 3.42 3.31
CA ARG A 9 15.77 2.55 4.34
C ARG A 9 14.34 2.11 3.95
N TYR A 10 13.64 2.93 3.20
CA TYR A 10 12.32 2.65 2.64
C TYR A 10 12.05 3.55 1.44
N ASN A 11 11.23 3.05 0.51
CA ASN A 11 10.66 3.83 -0.58
C ASN A 11 9.28 4.36 -0.17
N VAL A 12 8.95 5.56 -0.61
CA VAL A 12 7.63 6.17 -0.38
C VAL A 12 6.83 6.13 -1.66
N ILE A 13 5.57 5.70 -1.56
CA ILE A 13 4.62 5.67 -2.67
C ILE A 13 3.53 6.70 -2.36
N SER A 14 3.23 7.57 -3.33
CA SER A 14 2.09 8.47 -3.26
C SER A 14 0.96 7.91 -4.13
N LEU A 15 -0.23 7.77 -3.56
CA LEU A 15 -1.42 7.30 -4.27
C LEU A 15 -2.45 8.44 -4.37
N ARG A 16 -3.17 8.52 -5.50
CA ARG A 16 -4.39 9.33 -5.59
C ARG A 16 -5.59 8.41 -5.35
N MET A 17 -6.54 8.89 -4.56
CA MET A 17 -7.77 8.20 -4.20
C MET A 17 -8.87 9.23 -4.01
N THR A 18 -10.13 8.81 -4.08
CA THR A 18 -11.27 9.66 -3.74
C THR A 18 -11.41 9.81 -2.23
N ASP A 19 -12.26 10.75 -1.79
CA ASP A 19 -12.53 10.96 -0.38
C ASP A 19 -13.24 9.73 0.24
N GLU A 20 -14.08 9.04 -0.52
CA GLU A 20 -14.76 7.81 -0.09
C GLU A 20 -13.78 6.65 0.12
N GLU A 21 -12.86 6.44 -0.81
CA GLU A 21 -11.82 5.41 -0.71
C GLU A 21 -10.91 5.65 0.50
N ARG A 22 -10.56 6.92 0.73
CA ARG A 22 -9.79 7.33 1.89
C ARG A 22 -10.54 7.06 3.19
N ALA A 23 -11.81 7.44 3.28
CA ALA A 23 -12.63 7.23 4.48
C ALA A 23 -12.75 5.74 4.82
N MET A 24 -12.93 4.89 3.81
CA MET A 24 -12.94 3.44 3.98
C MET A 24 -11.62 2.90 4.53
N LEU A 25 -10.48 3.36 3.99
CA LEU A 25 -9.15 2.98 4.49
C LEU A 25 -8.94 3.41 5.94
N GLU A 26 -9.32 4.64 6.29
CA GLU A 26 -9.20 5.16 7.65
C GLU A 26 -10.05 4.36 8.64
N GLU A 27 -11.27 3.97 8.26
CA GLU A 27 -12.14 3.13 9.08
C GLU A 27 -11.57 1.73 9.30
N LEU A 28 -11.06 1.07 8.25
CA LEU A 28 -10.44 -0.25 8.35
C LEU A 28 -9.22 -0.24 9.28
N VAL A 29 -8.38 0.78 9.16
CA VAL A 29 -7.21 0.95 10.02
C VAL A 29 -7.63 1.12 11.48
N ARG A 30 -8.67 1.93 11.74
CA ARG A 30 -9.22 2.15 13.08
C ARG A 30 -9.77 0.85 13.70
N CYS A 31 -10.55 0.08 12.94
CA CYS A 31 -11.19 -1.14 13.43
C CYS A 31 -10.17 -2.24 13.74
N ASN A 32 -9.10 -2.34 12.96
CA ASN A 32 -8.12 -3.41 13.08
C ASN A 32 -6.92 -3.04 13.98
N GLY A 33 -6.85 -1.80 14.47
CA GLY A 33 -5.74 -1.31 15.29
C GLY A 33 -4.39 -1.30 14.56
N THR A 34 -4.40 -1.06 13.24
CA THR A 34 -3.18 -1.07 12.41
C THR A 34 -2.80 0.36 11.99
N ASN A 35 -1.94 0.52 10.98
CA ASN A 35 -1.75 1.78 10.28
C ASN A 35 -1.93 1.59 8.76
N ILE A 36 -2.11 2.70 8.04
CA ILE A 36 -2.30 2.69 6.58
C ILE A 36 -1.16 1.99 5.85
N SER A 37 0.10 2.17 6.29
CA SER A 37 1.25 1.57 5.61
C SER A 37 1.24 0.04 5.70
N ASP A 38 0.87 -0.51 6.85
CA ASP A 38 0.79 -1.95 7.05
C ASP A 38 -0.41 -2.56 6.30
N LEU A 39 -1.56 -1.87 6.31
CA LEU A 39 -2.73 -2.27 5.52
C LEU A 39 -2.40 -2.30 4.02
N MET A 40 -1.80 -1.22 3.49
CA MET A 40 -1.47 -1.12 2.07
C MET A 40 -0.37 -2.10 1.66
N ARG A 41 0.59 -2.41 2.55
CA ARG A 41 1.60 -3.43 2.27
C ARG A 41 0.98 -4.82 2.17
N ALA A 42 0.05 -5.16 3.06
CA ALA A 42 -0.68 -6.42 2.99
C ALA A 42 -1.52 -6.52 1.71
N ALA A 43 -2.24 -5.44 1.37
CA ALA A 43 -3.02 -5.37 0.13
C ALA A 43 -2.15 -5.52 -1.12
N LEU A 44 -0.98 -4.86 -1.14
CA LEU A 44 -0.02 -4.97 -2.25
C LEU A 44 0.44 -6.41 -2.47
N PHE A 45 0.81 -7.13 -1.40
CA PHE A 45 1.24 -8.52 -1.51
C PHE A 45 0.11 -9.45 -1.95
N ALA A 46 -1.07 -9.32 -1.33
CA ALA A 46 -2.23 -10.13 -1.69
C ALA A 46 -2.66 -9.92 -3.15
N HIS A 47 -2.63 -8.67 -3.63
CA HIS A 47 -2.95 -8.36 -5.02
C HIS A 47 -1.88 -8.87 -5.98
N ALA A 48 -0.59 -8.70 -5.65
CA ALA A 48 0.51 -9.20 -6.47
C ALA A 48 0.49 -10.73 -6.60
N GLU A 49 0.12 -11.46 -5.54
CA GLU A 49 -0.05 -12.92 -5.57
C GLU A 49 -1.21 -13.33 -6.49
N SER A 50 -2.35 -12.64 -6.39
CA SER A 50 -3.51 -12.85 -7.29
C SER A 50 -3.17 -12.60 -8.76
N LEU A 51 -2.37 -11.57 -9.06
CA LEU A 51 -1.94 -11.26 -10.43
C LEU A 51 -0.97 -12.32 -10.99
N LYS A 52 -0.07 -12.86 -10.17
CA LYS A 52 0.85 -13.93 -10.59
C LYS A 52 0.10 -15.18 -11.04
N LEU A 53 -0.93 -15.58 -10.29
CA LEU A 53 -1.80 -16.72 -10.63
C LEU A 53 -2.57 -16.53 -11.95
N THR A 54 -2.78 -15.28 -12.38
CA THR A 54 -3.53 -14.96 -13.60
C THR A 54 -2.64 -14.95 -14.85
N THR A 55 -1.32 -14.90 -14.69
CA THR A 55 -0.36 -14.75 -15.81
C THR A 55 0.27 -16.08 -16.25
N GLU A 56 -0.04 -17.19 -15.58
CA GLU A 56 0.46 -18.55 -15.90
C GLU A 56 -0.54 -19.39 -16.73
N VAL A 57 -1.27 -18.77 -17.66
CA VAL A 57 -2.16 -19.47 -18.63
C VAL A 57 -1.79 -19.13 -20.07
#